data_AF-A0A7X7KQM0-F1
#
_entry.id   AF-A0A7X7KQM0-F1
#
_cell.length_a   1.000
_cell.length_b   1.000
_cell.length_c   1.000
_cell.angle_alpha   90.00
_cell.angle_beta   90.00
_cell.angle_gamma   90.00
#
_symmetry.space_group_name_H-M   'P 1'
#
loop_
_entity.id
_entity.type
_entity.pdbx_description
1 polymer ?
#
loop_
_entity_poly.entity_id
_entity_poly.type
_entity_poly.pdbx_seq_one_letter_code
_entity_poly.pdbx_strand_id
1 'polypeptide(L)'
;MLAKHPDEVHRLRQLYPGGFYLLGVYCDREWRERYLLEDRKVAPEEAGKLMERDEDAHLEWGQRTGAAFHLSDFFVHLTPHDGHLKHSVWRIVDLLFGHPYLTPTFDEYAMFMAFAAALRSADLSRQVGAVIAKDNELLSTGANDCPRYGGGLYWPQLDGTSGELVDAENGRDWKRGNDSNKVEQTRIVDEIAGALAGEGMDAAKCRDVLEKSAIRHLTEYGRVVHAEMEALLSCARNGIVTRGATLYCTTFPCHNCAKHIIAAGITRVVYIEPYPKSKAREFHADSMEMGFSGAADKVHFEPFVGVGPRRFFDLFSVELGDGYPLCRKDGTGATLQWDLPASSMRIPMAAVSYLDLESLAAGEFGASVDRAHSQDGLGKPQHAQPAARRRSRTKRVQ
;
A
#
# COMPACT_ATOMS: atom_id res chain seq x y z
N MET A 1 15.62 3.73 -15.01
CA MET A 1 16.29 3.29 -13.77
C MET A 1 15.46 2.19 -13.14
N LEU A 2 16.07 1.11 -12.64
CA LEU A 2 15.34 0.09 -11.86
C LEU A 2 15.37 0.49 -10.40
N ALA A 3 14.21 0.82 -9.82
CA ALA A 3 14.07 1.07 -8.40
C ALA A 3 13.77 -0.26 -7.68
N LYS A 4 14.63 -0.61 -6.72
CA LYS A 4 14.64 -1.91 -6.03
C LYS A 4 14.32 -1.80 -4.55
N HIS A 5 14.29 -0.59 -4.01
CA HIS A 5 13.95 -0.33 -2.61
C HIS A 5 12.99 0.88 -2.51
N PRO A 6 12.02 0.87 -1.56
CA PRO A 6 11.15 2.02 -1.32
C PRO A 6 11.89 3.36 -1.16
N ASP A 7 13.02 3.36 -0.47
CA ASP A 7 13.80 4.59 -0.24
C ASP A 7 14.34 5.21 -1.53
N GLU A 8 14.70 4.38 -2.53
CA GLU A 8 15.10 4.87 -3.85
C GLU A 8 13.93 5.59 -4.53
N VAL A 9 12.73 5.01 -4.46
CA VAL A 9 11.51 5.60 -5.02
C VAL A 9 11.21 6.95 -4.34
N HIS A 10 11.30 7.00 -3.01
CA HIS A 10 11.08 8.23 -2.26
C HIS A 10 12.12 9.30 -2.60
N ARG A 11 13.41 8.93 -2.71
CA ARG A 11 14.47 9.87 -3.07
C ARG A 11 14.30 10.39 -4.50
N LEU A 12 13.98 9.53 -5.46
CA LEU A 12 13.72 9.95 -6.85
C LEU A 12 12.52 10.90 -6.95
N ARG A 13 11.47 10.68 -6.16
CA ARG A 13 10.33 11.61 -6.09
C ARG A 13 10.70 12.99 -5.52
N GLN A 14 11.63 13.03 -4.56
CA GLN A 14 12.13 14.29 -4.00
C GLN A 14 13.01 15.04 -5.01
N LEU A 15 13.85 14.30 -5.77
CA LEU A 15 14.77 14.87 -6.75
C LEU A 15 14.09 15.33 -8.03
N TYR A 16 13.04 14.62 -8.46
CA TYR A 16 12.26 14.94 -9.66
C TYR A 16 10.76 15.11 -9.33
N PRO A 17 10.37 16.15 -8.58
CA PRO A 17 8.98 16.42 -8.27
C PRO A 17 8.15 16.59 -9.55
N GLY A 18 7.00 15.93 -9.62
CA GLY A 18 6.13 15.95 -10.80
C GLY A 18 6.64 15.12 -11.99
N GLY A 19 7.96 15.10 -12.25
CA GLY A 19 8.59 14.46 -13.41
C GLY A 19 8.94 12.98 -13.27
N PHE A 20 9.01 12.43 -12.04
CA PHE A 20 9.23 11.00 -11.84
C PHE A 20 7.92 10.19 -11.89
N TYR A 21 7.95 9.13 -12.68
CA TYR A 21 6.89 8.12 -12.79
C TYR A 21 7.48 6.72 -12.62
N LEU A 22 6.87 5.94 -11.73
CA LEU A 22 7.26 4.55 -11.50
C LEU A 22 6.27 3.61 -12.20
N LEU A 23 6.78 2.72 -13.05
CA LEU A 23 6.01 1.65 -13.69
C LEU A 23 6.28 0.34 -12.94
N GLY A 24 5.24 -0.20 -12.31
CA GLY A 24 5.24 -1.51 -11.68
C GLY A 24 4.85 -2.57 -12.70
N VAL A 25 5.77 -3.47 -13.02
CA VAL A 25 5.51 -4.57 -13.96
C VAL A 25 5.20 -5.83 -13.16
N TYR A 26 3.95 -6.27 -13.21
CA TYR A 26 3.52 -7.53 -12.62
C TYR A 26 3.73 -8.68 -13.60
N CYS A 27 4.15 -9.82 -13.08
CA CYS A 27 4.22 -11.06 -13.83
C CYS A 27 3.93 -12.25 -12.90
N ASP A 28 3.12 -13.18 -13.39
CA ASP A 28 2.74 -14.40 -12.66
C ASP A 28 3.98 -15.17 -12.18
N ARG A 29 3.90 -15.70 -10.96
CA ARG A 29 5.01 -16.45 -10.34
C ARG A 29 5.39 -17.66 -11.19
N GLU A 30 4.39 -18.40 -11.66
CA GLU A 30 4.58 -19.60 -12.49
C GLU A 30 5.28 -19.27 -13.81
N TRP A 31 4.93 -18.14 -14.41
CA TRP A 31 5.61 -17.68 -15.63
C TRP A 31 7.06 -17.28 -15.35
N ARG A 32 7.32 -16.53 -14.27
CA ARG A 32 8.68 -16.14 -13.88
C ARG A 32 9.56 -17.36 -13.63
N GLU A 33 9.03 -18.36 -12.93
CA GLU A 33 9.70 -19.62 -12.66
C GLU A 33 10.00 -20.36 -13.97
N ARG A 34 8.99 -20.53 -14.84
CA ARG A 34 9.16 -21.15 -16.15
C ARG A 34 10.23 -20.45 -16.98
N TYR A 35 10.22 -19.12 -17.05
CA TYR A 35 11.23 -18.35 -17.79
C TYR A 35 12.65 -18.56 -17.24
N LEU A 36 12.81 -18.60 -15.91
CA LEU A 36 14.12 -18.86 -15.29
C LEU A 36 14.63 -20.28 -15.61
N LEU A 37 13.75 -21.27 -15.53
CA LEU A 37 14.07 -22.68 -15.77
C LEU A 37 14.30 -22.99 -17.25
N GLU A 38 13.40 -22.55 -18.12
CA GLU A 38 13.34 -22.96 -19.52
C GLU A 38 14.17 -22.04 -20.43
N ASP A 39 14.06 -20.73 -20.29
CA ASP A 39 14.76 -19.78 -21.17
C ASP A 39 16.15 -19.43 -20.64
N ARG A 40 16.27 -19.20 -19.33
CA ARG A 40 17.54 -18.81 -18.69
C ARG A 40 18.37 -19.99 -18.20
N LYS A 41 17.82 -21.22 -18.24
CA LYS A 41 18.48 -22.47 -17.84
C LYS A 41 19.05 -22.42 -16.41
N VAL A 42 18.37 -21.71 -15.51
CA VAL A 42 18.72 -21.62 -14.09
C VAL A 42 18.24 -22.89 -13.38
N ALA A 43 19.03 -23.39 -12.42
CA ALA A 43 18.61 -24.56 -11.63
C ALA A 43 17.38 -24.23 -10.76
N PRO A 44 16.45 -25.18 -10.51
CA PRO A 44 15.22 -24.89 -9.76
C PRO A 44 15.42 -24.28 -8.38
N GLU A 45 16.38 -24.80 -7.60
CA GLU A 45 16.68 -24.26 -6.27
C GLU A 45 17.22 -22.83 -6.35
N GLU A 46 18.03 -22.52 -7.37
CA GLU A 46 18.57 -21.19 -7.59
C GLU A 46 17.50 -20.22 -8.10
N ALA A 47 16.59 -20.67 -8.97
CA ALA A 47 15.46 -19.89 -9.44
C ALA A 47 14.55 -19.46 -8.28
N GLY A 48 14.23 -20.38 -7.37
CA GLY A 48 13.48 -20.08 -6.14
C GLY A 48 14.17 -19.01 -5.29
N LYS A 49 15.47 -19.20 -4.98
CA LYS A 49 16.27 -18.23 -4.21
C LYS A 49 16.37 -16.87 -4.88
N LEU A 50 16.49 -16.83 -6.21
CA LEU A 50 16.54 -15.58 -6.98
C LEU A 50 15.21 -14.82 -6.87
N MET A 51 14.08 -15.52 -7.00
CA MET A 51 12.76 -14.91 -6.89
C MET A 51 12.47 -14.40 -5.47
N GLU A 52 12.85 -15.17 -4.44
CA GLU A 52 12.73 -14.74 -3.03
C GLU A 52 13.59 -13.52 -2.74
N ARG A 53 14.88 -13.55 -3.14
CA ARG A 53 15.78 -12.40 -2.98
C ARG A 53 15.29 -11.18 -3.75
N ASP A 54 14.66 -11.37 -4.90
CA ASP A 54 14.14 -10.28 -5.69
C ASP A 54 12.99 -9.56 -4.95
N GLU A 55 12.07 -10.35 -4.40
CA GLU A 55 10.90 -9.88 -3.66
C GLU A 55 11.28 -9.18 -2.34
N ASP A 56 12.08 -9.84 -1.50
CA ASP A 56 12.66 -9.29 -0.26
C ASP A 56 13.96 -10.03 0.09
N ALA A 57 15.09 -9.32 0.03
CA ALA A 57 16.40 -9.86 0.39
C ALA A 57 16.58 -10.08 1.91
N HIS A 58 15.61 -9.68 2.74
CA HIS A 58 15.64 -9.76 4.21
C HIS A 58 16.85 -9.08 4.87
N LEU A 59 17.42 -8.09 4.17
CA LEU A 59 18.44 -7.18 4.68
C LEU A 59 17.80 -5.82 4.89
N GLU A 60 18.27 -5.06 5.89
CA GLU A 60 17.73 -3.73 6.22
C GLU A 60 17.74 -2.79 5.00
N TRP A 61 18.86 -2.78 4.28
CA TRP A 61 19.12 -1.98 3.07
C TRP A 61 19.17 -2.84 1.79
N GLY A 62 18.58 -4.04 1.85
CA GLY A 62 18.57 -4.98 0.74
C GLY A 62 17.54 -4.64 -0.34
N GLN A 63 17.51 -5.43 -1.39
CA GLN A 63 16.47 -5.35 -2.40
C GLN A 63 15.09 -5.73 -1.80
N ARG A 64 14.06 -4.94 -2.12
CA ARG A 64 12.65 -5.11 -1.69
C ARG A 64 11.71 -4.69 -2.81
N THR A 65 11.74 -5.39 -3.95
CA THR A 65 10.94 -5.00 -5.12
C THR A 65 9.44 -5.11 -4.85
N GLY A 66 9.02 -6.04 -3.97
CA GLY A 66 7.63 -6.14 -3.53
C GLY A 66 7.14 -4.82 -2.92
N ALA A 67 7.86 -4.31 -1.91
CA ALA A 67 7.49 -3.04 -1.26
C ALA A 67 7.59 -1.83 -2.21
N ALA A 68 8.59 -1.81 -3.11
CA ALA A 68 8.72 -0.75 -4.09
C ALA A 68 7.60 -0.77 -5.16
N PHE A 69 7.10 -1.96 -5.52
CA PHE A 69 6.06 -2.13 -6.53
C PHE A 69 4.77 -1.37 -6.19
N HIS A 70 4.39 -1.27 -4.92
CA HIS A 70 3.15 -0.58 -4.51
C HIS A 70 3.21 0.92 -4.65
N LEU A 71 4.43 1.44 -4.64
CA LEU A 71 4.67 2.85 -4.85
C LEU A 71 4.51 3.21 -6.33
N SER A 72 4.20 2.27 -7.23
CA SER A 72 4.07 2.54 -8.66
C SER A 72 2.95 3.54 -8.97
N ASP A 73 3.23 4.40 -9.94
CA ASP A 73 2.25 5.33 -10.50
C ASP A 73 1.40 4.66 -11.59
N PHE A 74 1.94 3.62 -12.23
CA PHE A 74 1.24 2.77 -13.20
C PHE A 74 1.55 1.30 -12.93
N PHE A 75 0.53 0.47 -12.98
CA PHE A 75 0.63 -0.98 -12.80
C PHE A 75 0.33 -1.66 -14.13
N VAL A 76 1.26 -2.48 -14.60
CA VAL A 76 1.19 -3.11 -15.92
C VAL A 76 1.39 -4.60 -15.79
N HIS A 77 0.51 -5.38 -16.41
CA HIS A 77 0.64 -6.84 -16.46
C HIS A 77 1.48 -7.25 -17.67
N LEU A 78 2.55 -8.00 -17.42
CA LEU A 78 3.38 -8.62 -18.45
C LEU A 78 2.71 -9.90 -18.95
N THR A 79 1.95 -9.76 -20.04
CA THR A 79 1.34 -10.88 -20.76
C THR A 79 2.21 -11.25 -21.97
N PRO A 80 2.62 -12.51 -22.13
CA PRO A 80 3.61 -12.89 -23.13
C PRO A 80 3.12 -12.86 -24.59
N HIS A 81 1.81 -12.80 -24.88
CA HIS A 81 1.31 -13.10 -26.24
C HIS A 81 0.12 -12.28 -26.79
N ASP A 82 -0.35 -11.23 -26.12
CA ASP A 82 -1.66 -10.62 -26.46
C ASP A 82 -1.60 -9.15 -26.92
N GLY A 83 -0.41 -8.53 -26.92
CA GLY A 83 -0.28 -7.10 -27.25
C GLY A 83 -0.86 -6.14 -26.20
N HIS A 84 -1.47 -6.66 -25.12
CA HIS A 84 -2.05 -5.84 -24.04
C HIS A 84 -1.00 -4.98 -23.35
N LEU A 85 0.23 -5.49 -23.23
CA LEU A 85 1.36 -4.70 -22.73
C LEU A 85 1.58 -3.44 -23.59
N LYS A 86 1.63 -3.62 -24.92
CA LYS A 86 1.86 -2.51 -25.86
C LYS A 86 0.73 -1.48 -25.74
N HIS A 87 -0.52 -1.91 -25.72
CA HIS A 87 -1.67 -1.01 -25.55
C HIS A 87 -1.67 -0.28 -24.20
N SER A 88 -1.33 -0.99 -23.12
CA SER A 88 -1.19 -0.40 -21.78
C SER A 88 -0.12 0.68 -21.75
N VAL A 89 1.06 0.40 -22.33
CA VAL A 89 2.17 1.37 -22.39
C VAL A 89 1.80 2.59 -23.23
N TRP A 90 1.18 2.42 -24.40
CA TRP A 90 0.76 3.56 -25.22
C TRP A 90 -0.33 4.39 -24.53
N ARG A 91 -1.29 3.76 -23.85
CA ARG A 91 -2.29 4.49 -23.05
C ARG A 91 -1.63 5.32 -21.96
N ILE A 92 -0.58 4.80 -21.30
CA ILE A 92 0.19 5.56 -20.31
C ILE A 92 0.83 6.78 -20.96
N VAL A 93 1.49 6.61 -22.11
CA VAL A 93 2.09 7.72 -22.87
C VAL A 93 1.03 8.77 -23.21
N ASP A 94 -0.10 8.38 -23.78
CA ASP A 94 -1.18 9.31 -24.14
C ASP A 94 -1.72 10.10 -22.93
N LEU A 95 -1.86 9.44 -21.77
CA LEU A 95 -2.24 10.11 -20.52
C LEU A 95 -1.19 11.11 -20.03
N LEU A 96 0.09 10.73 -20.08
CA LEU A 96 1.22 11.59 -19.70
C LEU A 96 1.33 12.83 -20.59
N PHE A 97 0.87 12.75 -21.83
CA PHE A 97 0.83 13.85 -22.80
C PHE A 97 -0.56 14.50 -22.92
N GLY A 98 -1.41 14.28 -21.91
CA GLY A 98 -2.65 15.03 -21.75
C GLY A 98 -3.71 14.74 -22.80
N HIS A 99 -3.82 13.49 -23.27
CA HIS A 99 -4.89 13.10 -24.19
C HIS A 99 -6.27 13.45 -23.58
N PRO A 100 -7.06 14.34 -24.21
CA PRO A 100 -8.22 14.96 -23.58
C PRO A 100 -9.36 13.99 -23.31
N TYR A 101 -9.47 12.92 -24.09
CA TYR A 101 -10.60 11.98 -24.05
C TYR A 101 -10.32 10.66 -23.32
N LEU A 102 -9.11 10.44 -22.81
CA LEU A 102 -8.84 9.23 -22.04
C LEU A 102 -9.41 9.40 -20.63
N THR A 103 -10.33 8.51 -20.28
CA THR A 103 -10.98 8.45 -18.96
C THR A 103 -10.46 7.23 -18.17
N PRO A 104 -10.64 7.22 -16.84
CA PRO A 104 -10.27 6.06 -16.04
C PRO A 104 -11.11 4.83 -16.45
N THR A 105 -10.52 3.65 -16.32
CA THR A 105 -11.28 2.39 -16.33
C THR A 105 -12.09 2.28 -15.04
N PHE A 106 -13.06 1.36 -15.00
CA PHE A 106 -13.82 1.15 -13.77
C PHE A 106 -12.93 0.62 -12.62
N ASP A 107 -11.98 -0.28 -12.91
CA ASP A 107 -11.03 -0.76 -11.92
C ASP A 107 -10.16 0.39 -11.35
N GLU A 108 -9.69 1.30 -12.20
CA GLU A 108 -8.94 2.50 -11.77
C GLU A 108 -9.78 3.40 -10.88
N TYR A 109 -11.05 3.62 -11.25
CA TYR A 109 -11.98 4.42 -10.45
C TYR A 109 -12.29 3.76 -9.10
N ALA A 110 -12.65 2.48 -9.09
CA ALA A 110 -12.97 1.75 -7.88
C ALA A 110 -11.78 1.64 -6.92
N MET A 111 -10.58 1.42 -7.46
CA MET A 111 -9.35 1.40 -6.67
C MET A 111 -8.98 2.78 -6.12
N PHE A 112 -9.19 3.85 -6.91
CA PHE A 112 -9.06 5.21 -6.40
C PHE A 112 -10.06 5.50 -5.26
N MET A 113 -11.30 5.03 -5.37
CA MET A 113 -12.30 5.18 -4.30
C MET A 113 -11.93 4.37 -3.06
N ALA A 114 -11.32 3.20 -3.21
CA ALA A 114 -10.75 2.44 -2.09
C ALA A 114 -9.61 3.20 -1.41
N PHE A 115 -8.70 3.78 -2.19
CA PHE A 115 -7.64 4.64 -1.65
C PHE A 115 -8.20 5.87 -0.93
N ALA A 116 -9.18 6.57 -1.51
CA ALA A 116 -9.83 7.71 -0.88
C ALA A 116 -10.52 7.32 0.44
N ALA A 117 -11.16 6.14 0.48
CA ALA A 117 -11.73 5.59 1.70
C ALA A 117 -10.66 5.22 2.75
N ALA A 118 -9.45 4.84 2.35
CA ALA A 118 -8.36 4.56 3.29
C ALA A 118 -7.95 5.81 4.10
N LEU A 119 -8.03 7.01 3.51
CA LEU A 119 -7.53 8.25 4.12
C LEU A 119 -8.22 8.65 5.44
N ARG A 120 -9.43 8.12 5.70
CA ARG A 120 -10.16 8.35 6.96
C ARG A 120 -9.81 7.37 8.07
N SER A 121 -8.98 6.35 7.78
CA SER A 121 -8.51 5.39 8.77
C SER A 121 -7.70 6.08 9.85
N ALA A 122 -7.99 5.72 11.11
CA ALA A 122 -7.23 6.13 12.29
C ALA A 122 -6.50 4.94 12.95
N ASP A 123 -6.32 3.84 12.22
CA ASP A 123 -5.51 2.71 12.67
C ASP A 123 -4.05 3.15 12.91
N LEU A 124 -3.45 2.63 13.98
CA LEU A 124 -2.10 3.03 14.41
C LEU A 124 -0.99 2.44 13.53
N SER A 125 -1.32 1.45 12.69
CA SER A 125 -0.33 0.70 11.90
C SER A 125 -0.33 1.09 10.42
N ARG A 126 -1.50 1.11 9.77
CA ARG A 126 -1.63 1.32 8.33
C ARG A 126 -2.99 1.91 7.96
N GLN A 127 -3.04 2.67 6.86
CA GLN A 127 -4.31 3.08 6.27
C GLN A 127 -4.67 2.15 5.12
N VAL A 128 -5.76 1.39 5.28
CA VAL A 128 -6.27 0.45 4.29
C VAL A 128 -7.71 0.83 3.96
N GLY A 129 -8.04 0.79 2.68
CA GLY A 129 -9.38 1.04 2.19
C GLY A 129 -9.85 -0.04 1.24
N ALA A 130 -11.15 -0.27 1.20
CA ALA A 130 -11.79 -1.24 0.35
C ALA A 130 -13.09 -0.72 -0.24
N VAL A 131 -13.48 -1.24 -1.38
CA VAL A 131 -14.73 -0.95 -2.08
C VAL A 131 -15.31 -2.24 -2.61
N ILE A 132 -16.62 -2.42 -2.48
CA ILE A 132 -17.34 -3.49 -3.16
C ILE A 132 -18.10 -2.87 -4.32
N ALA A 133 -18.00 -3.47 -5.49
CA ALA A 133 -18.71 -3.03 -6.68
C ALA A 133 -19.31 -4.21 -7.45
N LYS A 134 -20.39 -3.95 -8.17
CA LYS A 134 -21.05 -4.93 -9.03
C LYS A 134 -21.64 -4.20 -10.23
N ASP A 135 -21.54 -4.80 -11.42
CA ASP A 135 -22.09 -4.24 -12.66
C ASP A 135 -21.61 -2.79 -12.95
N ASN A 136 -20.35 -2.48 -12.62
CA ASN A 136 -19.76 -1.14 -12.68
C ASN A 136 -20.45 -0.09 -11.79
N GLU A 137 -21.05 -0.52 -10.67
CA GLU A 137 -21.62 0.35 -9.65
C GLU A 137 -20.96 0.09 -8.30
N LEU A 138 -20.63 1.15 -7.55
CA LEU A 138 -20.07 1.03 -6.21
C LEU A 138 -21.20 0.73 -5.22
N LEU A 139 -21.09 -0.37 -4.50
CA LEU A 139 -22.09 -0.82 -3.52
C LEU A 139 -21.77 -0.32 -2.11
N SER A 140 -20.50 -0.36 -1.72
CA SER A 140 -20.05 0.08 -0.39
C SER A 140 -18.58 0.46 -0.39
N THR A 141 -18.19 1.20 0.64
CA THR A 141 -16.80 1.50 0.97
C THR A 141 -16.49 1.04 2.39
N GLY A 142 -15.23 0.74 2.64
CA GLY A 142 -14.70 0.35 3.94
C GLY A 142 -13.32 0.94 4.17
N ALA A 143 -13.00 1.21 5.42
CA ALA A 143 -11.68 1.64 5.88
C ALA A 143 -11.33 0.84 7.13
N ASN A 144 -10.06 0.56 7.38
CA ASN A 144 -9.70 -0.08 8.64
C ASN A 144 -9.81 0.94 9.79
N ASP A 145 -10.74 0.73 10.72
CA ASP A 145 -10.89 1.61 11.89
C ASP A 145 -11.60 0.88 13.05
N CYS A 146 -11.68 1.53 14.20
CA CYS A 146 -12.39 0.99 15.36
C CYS A 146 -13.93 1.02 15.14
N PRO A 147 -14.63 -0.09 15.40
CA PRO A 147 -16.07 -0.17 15.29
C PRO A 147 -16.75 0.57 16.44
N ARG A 148 -17.97 1.08 16.19
CA ARG A 148 -18.79 1.75 17.20
C ARG A 148 -20.07 0.99 17.53
N TYR A 149 -20.62 1.25 18.71
CA TYR A 149 -21.96 0.78 19.09
C TYR A 149 -23.02 1.24 18.06
N GLY A 150 -23.94 0.34 17.71
CA GLY A 150 -24.96 0.58 16.68
C GLY A 150 -24.48 0.37 15.23
N GLY A 151 -23.21 0.00 15.02
CA GLY A 151 -22.66 -0.34 13.72
C GLY A 151 -21.90 0.80 13.03
N GLY A 152 -21.04 0.42 12.08
CA GLY A 152 -20.09 1.32 11.42
C GLY A 152 -18.88 1.65 12.29
N LEU A 153 -18.14 2.67 11.85
CA LEU A 153 -16.88 3.11 12.45
C LEU A 153 -17.02 4.44 13.19
N TYR A 154 -16.07 4.74 14.07
CA TYR A 154 -15.99 6.05 14.71
C TYR A 154 -15.70 7.18 13.70
N TRP A 155 -16.19 8.37 14.04
CA TRP A 155 -15.96 9.62 13.33
C TRP A 155 -15.71 10.74 14.36
N PRO A 156 -14.89 11.76 14.04
CA PRO A 156 -14.89 13.00 14.79
C PRO A 156 -16.26 13.67 14.73
N GLN A 157 -16.71 14.23 15.85
CA GLN A 157 -18.00 14.92 15.95
C GLN A 157 -17.81 16.34 16.47
N LEU A 158 -18.68 17.25 16.05
CA LEU A 158 -18.69 18.60 16.59
C LEU A 158 -19.31 18.56 17.99
N ASP A 159 -18.54 18.98 19.00
CA ASP A 159 -19.08 19.12 20.34
C ASP A 159 -20.00 20.34 20.42
N GLY A 160 -21.25 20.12 20.79
CA GLY A 160 -22.28 21.16 20.78
C GLY A 160 -22.07 22.27 21.82
N THR A 161 -21.21 22.05 22.82
CA THR A 161 -20.93 23.04 23.88
C THR A 161 -19.66 23.84 23.61
N SER A 162 -18.55 23.18 23.29
CA SER A 162 -17.27 23.84 22.99
C SER A 162 -17.14 24.32 21.54
N GLY A 163 -17.87 23.73 20.60
CA GLY A 163 -17.70 23.96 19.17
C GLY A 163 -16.45 23.30 18.58
N GLU A 164 -15.76 22.46 19.34
CA GLU A 164 -14.56 21.74 18.88
C GLU A 164 -14.91 20.44 18.15
N LEU A 165 -14.09 20.03 17.17
CA LEU A 165 -14.15 18.69 16.59
C LEU A 165 -13.43 17.71 17.50
N VAL A 166 -14.17 16.75 18.06
CA VAL A 166 -13.67 15.80 19.05
C VAL A 166 -13.92 14.36 18.63
N ASP A 167 -12.93 13.49 18.84
CA ASP A 167 -13.13 12.05 18.80
C ASP A 167 -13.73 11.55 20.13
N ALA A 168 -14.63 10.57 20.01
CA ALA A 168 -15.25 9.92 21.16
C ALA A 168 -14.20 9.39 22.14
N GLU A 169 -14.43 9.60 23.44
CA GLU A 169 -13.56 9.08 24.49
C GLU A 169 -13.48 7.55 24.41
N ASN A 170 -12.25 7.01 24.42
CA ASN A 170 -11.96 5.59 24.23
C ASN A 170 -12.50 4.94 22.93
N GLY A 171 -13.00 5.74 21.97
CA GLY A 171 -13.56 5.23 20.73
C GLY A 171 -12.50 4.55 19.88
N ARG A 172 -11.50 5.34 19.45
CA ARG A 172 -10.33 4.87 18.70
C ARG A 172 -9.14 4.56 19.62
N ASP A 173 -8.24 3.71 19.16
CA ASP A 173 -7.11 3.23 19.97
C ASP A 173 -6.15 4.37 20.39
N TRP A 174 -5.95 5.39 19.55
CA TRP A 174 -5.16 6.56 19.93
C TRP A 174 -5.75 7.34 21.12
N LYS A 175 -7.09 7.34 21.30
CA LYS A 175 -7.75 7.95 22.47
C LYS A 175 -7.56 7.11 23.73
N ARG A 176 -7.30 5.81 23.59
CA ARG A 176 -6.97 4.90 24.70
C ARG A 176 -5.48 4.94 25.06
N GLY A 177 -4.63 5.41 24.14
CA GLY A 177 -3.19 5.56 24.34
C GLY A 177 -2.38 4.27 24.16
N ASN A 178 -3.00 3.19 23.66
CA ASN A 178 -2.30 1.93 23.39
C ASN A 178 -2.88 1.17 22.19
N ASP A 179 -2.05 0.30 21.60
CA ASP A 179 -2.44 -0.71 20.63
C ASP A 179 -2.80 -1.99 21.39
N SER A 180 -4.09 -2.34 21.36
CA SER A 180 -4.63 -3.54 22.02
C SER A 180 -3.95 -4.84 21.59
N ASN A 181 -3.60 -4.98 20.32
CA ASN A 181 -2.93 -6.16 19.80
C ASN A 181 -1.50 -6.25 20.34
N LYS A 182 -0.76 -5.14 20.36
CA LYS A 182 0.61 -5.12 20.88
C LYS A 182 0.68 -5.39 22.39
N VAL A 183 -0.28 -4.85 23.14
CA VAL A 183 -0.42 -5.13 24.57
C VAL A 183 -0.63 -6.62 24.80
N GLU A 184 -1.56 -7.23 24.05
CA GLU A 184 -1.89 -8.64 24.23
C GLU A 184 -0.77 -9.59 23.81
N GLN A 185 -0.10 -9.33 22.69
CA GLN A 185 1.12 -10.06 22.31
C GLN A 185 2.18 -10.02 23.42
N THR A 186 2.34 -8.87 24.06
CA THR A 186 3.34 -8.71 25.13
C THR A 186 2.91 -9.48 26.38
N ARG A 187 1.62 -9.49 26.71
CA ARG A 187 1.06 -10.32 27.78
C ARG A 187 1.32 -11.81 27.56
N ILE A 188 1.06 -12.32 26.35
CA ILE A 188 1.33 -13.72 25.97
C ILE A 188 2.82 -14.05 26.10
N VAL A 189 3.69 -13.17 25.61
CA VAL A 189 5.15 -13.35 25.71
C VAL A 189 5.59 -13.40 27.18
N ASP A 190 5.12 -12.47 28.00
CA ASP A 190 5.49 -12.39 29.42
C ASP A 190 4.94 -13.58 30.21
N GLU A 191 3.75 -14.07 29.90
CA GLU A 191 3.15 -15.26 30.52
C GLU A 191 3.96 -16.53 30.22
N ILE A 192 4.31 -16.76 28.94
CA ILE A 192 5.13 -17.91 28.54
C ILE A 192 6.53 -17.81 29.15
N ALA A 193 7.16 -16.63 29.10
CA ALA A 193 8.49 -16.43 29.69
C ALA A 193 8.48 -16.66 31.21
N GLY A 194 7.41 -16.22 31.90
CA GLY A 194 7.22 -16.45 33.33
C GLY A 194 7.03 -17.93 33.68
N ALA A 195 6.24 -18.67 32.90
CA ALA A 195 6.05 -20.10 33.10
C ALA A 195 7.38 -20.88 32.92
N LEU A 196 8.16 -20.54 31.88
CA LEU A 196 9.47 -21.15 31.64
C LEU A 196 10.50 -20.79 32.71
N ALA A 197 10.40 -19.60 33.29
CA ALA A 197 11.24 -19.22 34.42
C ALA A 197 10.97 -20.07 35.67
N GLY A 198 9.73 -20.50 35.88
CA GLY A 198 9.36 -21.47 36.92
C GLY A 198 10.03 -22.84 36.75
N GLU A 199 10.36 -23.22 35.51
CA GLU A 199 11.10 -24.43 35.14
C GLU A 199 12.63 -24.23 35.15
N GLY A 200 13.12 -23.10 35.66
CA GLY A 200 14.55 -22.80 35.79
C GLY A 200 15.20 -22.19 34.54
N MET A 201 14.42 -21.75 33.55
CA MET A 201 14.96 -21.03 32.38
C MET A 201 15.13 -19.53 32.65
N ASP A 202 16.02 -18.87 31.93
CA ASP A 202 16.19 -17.41 32.00
C ASP A 202 15.01 -16.71 31.29
N ALA A 203 14.16 -16.04 32.08
CA ALA A 203 13.00 -15.28 31.61
C ALA A 203 13.36 -14.24 30.54
N ALA A 204 14.46 -13.51 30.72
CA ALA A 204 14.85 -12.44 29.81
C ALA A 204 15.29 -13.01 28.45
N LYS A 205 16.03 -14.12 28.47
CA LYS A 205 16.41 -14.84 27.25
C LYS A 205 15.20 -15.45 26.55
N CYS A 206 14.26 -16.04 27.30
CA CYS A 206 13.02 -16.58 26.74
C CYS A 206 12.21 -15.48 26.06
N ARG A 207 12.06 -14.32 26.71
CA ARG A 207 11.38 -13.16 26.14
C ARG A 207 12.00 -12.73 24.80
N ASP A 208 13.33 -12.55 24.74
CA ASP A 208 14.01 -12.15 23.50
C ASP A 208 13.74 -13.13 22.33
N VAL A 209 13.74 -14.44 22.61
CA VAL A 209 13.41 -15.46 21.61
C VAL A 209 11.95 -15.37 21.18
N LEU A 210 11.01 -15.25 22.12
CA LEU A 210 9.58 -15.17 21.84
C LEU A 210 9.23 -13.88 21.08
N GLU A 211 9.91 -12.76 21.36
CA GLU A 211 9.73 -11.51 20.63
C GLU A 211 10.16 -11.59 19.17
N LYS A 212 11.04 -12.54 18.82
CA LYS A 212 11.47 -12.81 17.43
C LYS A 212 10.67 -13.94 16.77
N SER A 213 9.71 -14.53 17.48
CA SER A 213 8.90 -15.64 17.00
C SER A 213 7.63 -15.18 16.27
N ALA A 214 6.90 -16.16 15.71
CA ALA A 214 5.61 -15.93 15.06
C ALA A 214 4.53 -15.35 16.00
N ILE A 215 4.71 -15.33 17.32
CA ILE A 215 3.78 -14.68 18.27
C ILE A 215 3.61 -13.19 17.93
N ARG A 216 4.66 -12.52 17.45
CA ARG A 216 4.57 -11.12 17.02
C ARG A 216 3.79 -10.92 15.72
N HIS A 217 3.38 -11.98 15.05
CA HIS A 217 2.56 -11.93 13.83
C HIS A 217 1.05 -12.03 14.10
N LEU A 218 0.64 -12.28 15.35
CA LEU A 218 -0.78 -12.30 15.73
C LEU A 218 -1.39 -10.91 15.53
N THR A 219 -2.62 -10.87 15.03
CA THR A 219 -3.36 -9.63 14.68
C THR A 219 -4.78 -9.61 15.23
N GLU A 220 -5.23 -10.73 15.80
CA GLU A 220 -6.61 -11.02 16.17
C GLU A 220 -7.09 -10.20 17.38
N TYR A 221 -6.17 -9.64 18.16
CA TYR A 221 -6.48 -8.90 19.37
C TYR A 221 -6.64 -7.39 19.13
N GLY A 222 -6.49 -6.95 17.88
CA GLY A 222 -6.75 -5.58 17.48
C GLY A 222 -8.24 -5.27 17.52
N ARG A 223 -8.59 -4.05 17.96
CA ARG A 223 -9.97 -3.55 17.93
C ARG A 223 -10.44 -3.15 16.54
N VAL A 224 -9.49 -2.87 15.65
CA VAL A 224 -9.74 -2.36 14.31
C VAL A 224 -10.39 -3.43 13.45
N VAL A 225 -11.55 -3.10 12.86
CA VAL A 225 -12.15 -3.90 11.81
C VAL A 225 -11.40 -3.59 10.52
N HIS A 226 -11.01 -4.62 9.77
CA HIS A 226 -10.31 -4.44 8.50
C HIS A 226 -11.22 -3.82 7.43
N ALA A 227 -10.62 -3.16 6.44
CA ALA A 227 -11.35 -2.40 5.43
C ALA A 227 -12.31 -3.29 4.62
N GLU A 228 -11.87 -4.49 4.24
CA GLU A 228 -12.63 -5.50 3.51
C GLU A 228 -13.86 -5.94 4.31
N MET A 229 -13.66 -6.14 5.61
CA MET A 229 -14.73 -6.56 6.52
C MET A 229 -15.73 -5.44 6.73
N GLU A 230 -15.27 -4.21 6.89
CA GLU A 230 -16.17 -3.07 7.00
C GLU A 230 -16.97 -2.84 5.70
N ALA A 231 -16.36 -3.03 4.52
CA ALA A 231 -17.08 -2.93 3.25
C ALA A 231 -18.20 -4.00 3.15
N LEU A 232 -17.90 -5.25 3.52
CA LEU A 232 -18.89 -6.34 3.58
C LEU A 232 -19.99 -6.06 4.62
N LEU A 233 -19.61 -5.63 5.82
CA LEU A 233 -20.54 -5.29 6.89
C LEU A 233 -21.40 -4.09 6.52
N SER A 234 -20.86 -3.13 5.78
CA SER A 234 -21.62 -1.99 5.26
C SER A 234 -22.71 -2.45 4.29
N CYS A 235 -22.40 -3.39 3.39
CA CYS A 235 -23.43 -4.02 2.56
C CYS A 235 -24.48 -4.74 3.42
N ALA A 236 -24.04 -5.57 4.37
CA ALA A 236 -24.94 -6.35 5.23
C ALA A 236 -25.88 -5.46 6.06
N ARG A 237 -25.36 -4.39 6.67
CA ARG A 237 -26.14 -3.43 7.46
C ARG A 237 -27.19 -2.69 6.61
N ASN A 238 -26.93 -2.48 5.34
CA ASN A 238 -27.81 -1.78 4.41
C ASN A 238 -28.66 -2.72 3.53
N GLY A 239 -28.59 -4.05 3.73
CA GLY A 239 -29.35 -5.02 2.94
C GLY A 239 -28.90 -5.16 1.48
N ILE A 240 -27.64 -4.84 1.19
CA ILE A 240 -27.06 -4.90 -0.16
C ILE A 240 -26.45 -6.28 -0.41
N VAL A 241 -26.80 -6.91 -1.53
CA VAL A 241 -26.31 -8.24 -1.90
C VAL A 241 -24.89 -8.16 -2.48
N THR A 242 -23.95 -8.89 -1.89
CA THR A 242 -22.55 -8.97 -2.33
C THR A 242 -22.23 -10.16 -3.25
N ARG A 243 -23.17 -11.09 -3.43
CA ARG A 243 -22.94 -12.29 -4.25
C ARG A 243 -22.69 -11.90 -5.71
N GLY A 244 -21.58 -12.38 -6.27
CA GLY A 244 -21.11 -12.07 -7.62
C GLY A 244 -20.50 -10.67 -7.76
N ALA A 245 -20.19 -10.00 -6.64
CA ALA A 245 -19.54 -8.69 -6.67
C ALA A 245 -18.00 -8.84 -6.70
N THR A 246 -17.35 -7.72 -7.03
CA THR A 246 -15.89 -7.54 -6.99
C THR A 246 -15.52 -6.69 -5.79
N LEU A 247 -14.47 -7.08 -5.06
CA LEU A 247 -13.88 -6.30 -3.98
C LEU A 247 -12.56 -5.69 -4.42
N TYR A 248 -12.41 -4.38 -4.29
CA TYR A 248 -11.18 -3.64 -4.52
C TYR A 248 -10.58 -3.28 -3.17
N CYS A 249 -9.28 -3.52 -2.95
CA CYS A 249 -8.61 -3.21 -1.69
C CYS A 249 -7.23 -2.60 -1.94
N THR A 250 -6.84 -1.60 -1.16
CA THR A 250 -5.49 -1.02 -1.27
C THR A 250 -4.41 -2.03 -0.89
N THR A 251 -4.73 -2.99 -0.03
CA THR A 251 -3.80 -4.01 0.47
C THR A 251 -4.39 -5.41 0.32
N PHE A 252 -3.55 -6.41 0.07
CA PHE A 252 -3.95 -7.81 -0.07
C PHE A 252 -4.64 -8.31 1.20
N PRO A 253 -5.82 -8.95 1.07
CA PRO A 253 -6.56 -9.39 2.24
C PRO A 253 -5.83 -10.43 3.09
N CYS A 254 -5.86 -10.25 4.41
CA CYS A 254 -5.33 -11.25 5.33
C CYS A 254 -6.18 -12.54 5.28
N HIS A 255 -5.64 -13.65 5.81
CA HIS A 255 -6.36 -14.93 5.86
C HIS A 255 -7.70 -14.84 6.62
N ASN A 256 -7.79 -13.98 7.64
CA ASN A 256 -9.04 -13.73 8.36
C ASN A 256 -10.07 -12.97 7.50
N CYS A 257 -9.64 -12.10 6.60
CA CYS A 257 -10.55 -11.43 5.66
C CYS A 257 -10.95 -12.35 4.51
N ALA A 258 -10.01 -13.13 3.97
CA ALA A 258 -10.22 -14.01 2.83
C ALA A 258 -11.39 -14.99 3.06
N LYS A 259 -11.47 -15.66 4.22
CA LYS A 259 -12.59 -16.57 4.53
C LYS A 259 -13.96 -15.89 4.46
N HIS A 260 -14.06 -14.62 4.86
CA HIS A 260 -15.31 -13.87 4.83
C HIS A 260 -15.63 -13.36 3.42
N ILE A 261 -14.63 -12.96 2.65
CA ILE A 261 -14.78 -12.61 1.22
C ILE A 261 -15.36 -13.80 0.45
N ILE A 262 -14.78 -14.99 0.63
CA ILE A 262 -15.25 -16.24 0.02
C ILE A 262 -16.69 -16.55 0.47
N ALA A 263 -16.94 -16.55 1.79
CA ALA A 263 -18.26 -16.85 2.33
C ALA A 263 -19.35 -15.84 1.91
N ALA A 264 -18.98 -14.58 1.64
CA ALA A 264 -19.90 -13.55 1.15
C ALA A 264 -20.27 -13.70 -0.33
N GLY A 265 -19.62 -14.63 -1.06
CA GLY A 265 -19.85 -14.88 -2.47
C GLY A 265 -19.25 -13.81 -3.39
N ILE A 266 -18.20 -13.11 -2.94
CA ILE A 266 -17.37 -12.27 -3.82
C ILE A 266 -16.67 -13.19 -4.81
N THR A 267 -16.65 -12.84 -6.09
CA THR A 267 -16.04 -13.67 -7.15
C THR A 267 -14.67 -13.17 -7.57
N ARG A 268 -14.37 -11.89 -7.31
CA ARG A 268 -13.13 -11.24 -7.73
C ARG A 268 -12.64 -10.26 -6.67
N VAL A 269 -11.34 -10.27 -6.41
CA VAL A 269 -10.64 -9.36 -5.51
C VAL A 269 -9.50 -8.70 -6.28
N VAL A 270 -9.47 -7.37 -6.30
CA VAL A 270 -8.40 -6.58 -6.93
C VAL A 270 -7.60 -5.86 -5.85
N TYR A 271 -6.28 -6.01 -5.81
CA TYR A 271 -5.43 -5.42 -4.76
C TYR A 271 -4.15 -4.76 -5.27
N ILE A 272 -3.63 -3.73 -4.57
CA ILE A 272 -2.34 -3.08 -4.92
C ILE A 272 -1.18 -3.70 -4.13
N GLU A 273 -1.24 -3.63 -2.80
CA GLU A 273 -0.12 -4.01 -1.94
C GLU A 273 -0.16 -5.50 -1.56
N PRO A 274 0.76 -6.39 -1.98
CA PRO A 274 0.94 -7.68 -1.35
C PRO A 274 1.04 -7.62 0.15
N TYR A 275 0.57 -8.71 0.74
CA TYR A 275 0.69 -9.00 2.13
C TYR A 275 1.36 -10.37 2.26
N PRO A 276 2.70 -10.43 2.18
CA PRO A 276 3.46 -11.69 2.05
C PRO A 276 3.21 -12.68 3.21
N LYS A 277 2.78 -12.15 4.37
CA LYS A 277 2.45 -12.94 5.56
C LYS A 277 1.07 -13.60 5.51
N SER A 278 0.24 -13.29 4.51
CA SER A 278 -1.11 -13.85 4.41
C SER A 278 -1.06 -15.36 4.13
N LYS A 279 -1.77 -16.13 4.94
CA LYS A 279 -2.00 -17.56 4.73
C LYS A 279 -3.24 -17.85 3.87
N ALA A 280 -3.85 -16.81 3.27
CA ALA A 280 -5.09 -16.94 2.51
C ALA A 280 -5.00 -18.02 1.42
N ARG A 281 -3.96 -17.98 0.58
CA ARG A 281 -3.74 -18.98 -0.49
C ARG A 281 -3.55 -20.39 0.06
N GLU A 282 -2.83 -20.53 1.18
CA GLU A 282 -2.57 -21.83 1.80
C GLU A 282 -3.85 -22.44 2.39
N PHE A 283 -4.65 -21.63 3.08
CA PHE A 283 -5.83 -22.09 3.81
C PHE A 283 -7.07 -22.26 2.94
N HIS A 284 -7.12 -21.60 1.79
CA HIS A 284 -8.30 -21.57 0.92
C HIS A 284 -7.99 -21.96 -0.52
N ALA A 285 -6.94 -22.76 -0.78
CA ALA A 285 -6.56 -23.19 -2.13
C ALA A 285 -7.69 -23.90 -2.91
N ASP A 286 -8.66 -24.47 -2.20
CA ASP A 286 -9.88 -25.08 -2.72
C ASP A 286 -10.86 -24.05 -3.30
N SER A 287 -10.92 -22.84 -2.72
CA SER A 287 -11.95 -21.83 -2.97
C SER A 287 -11.41 -20.51 -3.56
N MET A 288 -10.09 -20.32 -3.60
CA MET A 288 -9.45 -19.13 -4.18
C MET A 288 -8.25 -19.47 -5.05
N GLU A 289 -7.92 -18.56 -5.96
CA GLU A 289 -6.73 -18.61 -6.81
C GLU A 289 -6.15 -17.22 -7.03
N MET A 290 -4.89 -17.17 -7.49
CA MET A 290 -4.15 -15.93 -7.71
C MET A 290 -3.97 -15.69 -9.21
N GLY A 291 -4.00 -14.43 -9.61
CA GLY A 291 -3.76 -14.02 -10.99
C GLY A 291 -5.05 -13.82 -11.79
N PHE A 292 -4.89 -13.61 -13.10
CA PHE A 292 -5.97 -13.17 -14.01
C PHE A 292 -6.70 -14.32 -14.72
N SER A 293 -6.25 -15.55 -14.52
CA SER A 293 -6.75 -16.72 -15.25
C SER A 293 -6.87 -17.92 -14.33
N GLY A 294 -8.01 -18.60 -14.41
CA GLY A 294 -8.21 -19.92 -13.85
C GLY A 294 -9.68 -20.27 -13.74
N ALA A 295 -10.06 -21.05 -12.73
CA ALA A 295 -11.34 -21.74 -12.72
C ALA A 295 -12.49 -20.83 -12.26
N ALA A 296 -13.60 -20.84 -13.02
CA ALA A 296 -14.76 -19.98 -12.76
C ALA A 296 -15.51 -20.29 -11.44
N ASP A 297 -15.15 -21.38 -10.77
CA ASP A 297 -15.72 -21.82 -9.49
C ASP A 297 -14.94 -21.31 -8.26
N LYS A 298 -13.87 -20.52 -8.46
CA LYS A 298 -13.04 -19.95 -7.39
C LYS A 298 -13.10 -18.43 -7.36
N VAL A 299 -12.73 -17.87 -6.21
CA VAL A 299 -12.52 -16.43 -6.06
C VAL A 299 -11.15 -16.06 -6.60
N HIS A 300 -11.10 -15.15 -7.58
CA HIS A 300 -9.85 -14.70 -8.19
C HIS A 300 -9.27 -13.52 -7.40
N PHE A 301 -8.03 -13.65 -6.95
CA PHE A 301 -7.27 -12.56 -6.33
C PHE A 301 -6.25 -12.03 -7.34
N GLU A 302 -6.56 -10.86 -7.88
CA GLU A 302 -5.83 -10.20 -8.96
C GLU A 302 -5.05 -8.99 -8.44
N PRO A 303 -3.78 -8.82 -8.83
CA PRO A 303 -3.11 -7.55 -8.63
C PRO A 303 -3.75 -6.48 -9.52
N PHE A 304 -3.80 -5.25 -9.02
CA PHE A 304 -4.32 -4.10 -9.74
C PHE A 304 -3.47 -3.79 -10.99
N VAL A 305 -4.15 -3.44 -12.09
CA VAL A 305 -3.54 -3.01 -13.35
C VAL A 305 -4.22 -1.72 -13.80
N GLY A 306 -3.42 -0.72 -14.14
CA GLY A 306 -3.89 0.61 -14.55
C GLY A 306 -3.14 1.75 -13.85
N VAL A 307 -3.72 2.93 -13.90
CA VAL A 307 -3.23 4.13 -13.21
C VAL A 307 -3.39 3.99 -11.71
N GLY A 308 -2.28 4.11 -10.98
CA GLY A 308 -2.26 4.08 -9.53
C GLY A 308 -3.03 5.26 -8.90
N PRO A 309 -3.66 5.07 -7.72
CA PRO A 309 -4.49 6.10 -7.08
C PRO A 309 -3.78 7.45 -6.86
N ARG A 310 -2.46 7.43 -6.64
CA ARG A 310 -1.64 8.63 -6.41
C ARG A 310 -1.68 9.62 -7.57
N ARG A 311 -1.79 9.13 -8.82
CA ARG A 311 -1.81 9.97 -10.04
C ARG A 311 -3.20 10.14 -10.62
N PHE A 312 -4.25 9.71 -9.90
CA PHE A 312 -5.61 9.71 -10.43
C PHE A 312 -6.10 11.13 -10.75
N PHE A 313 -5.99 12.07 -9.80
CA PHE A 313 -6.33 13.48 -10.05
C PHE A 313 -5.44 14.09 -11.13
N ASP A 314 -4.14 13.86 -11.03
CA ASP A 314 -3.15 14.39 -11.96
C ASP A 314 -3.44 14.05 -13.41
N LEU A 315 -3.93 12.83 -13.69
CA LEU A 315 -4.09 12.27 -15.03
C LEU A 315 -5.54 12.25 -15.55
N PHE A 316 -6.55 12.39 -14.68
CA PHE A 316 -7.96 12.36 -15.11
C PHE A 316 -8.73 13.66 -14.83
N SER A 317 -8.20 14.55 -13.98
CA SER A 317 -8.82 15.86 -13.75
C SER A 317 -8.70 16.76 -14.97
N VAL A 318 -9.69 17.61 -15.23
CA VAL A 318 -9.58 18.61 -16.31
C VAL A 318 -8.84 19.86 -15.82
N GLU A 319 -8.96 20.20 -14.53
CA GLU A 319 -8.48 21.49 -13.98
C GLU A 319 -7.75 21.35 -12.63
N LEU A 320 -8.15 20.40 -11.78
CA LEU A 320 -7.70 20.29 -10.39
C LEU A 320 -6.38 19.50 -10.18
N GLY A 321 -5.71 19.07 -11.26
CA GLY A 321 -4.45 18.33 -11.14
C GLY A 321 -3.24 19.26 -11.07
N ASP A 322 -2.06 18.71 -10.74
CA ASP A 322 -0.79 19.47 -10.76
C ASP A 322 -0.32 19.88 -12.17
N GLY A 323 -1.00 19.40 -13.21
CA GLY A 323 -0.72 19.68 -14.61
C GLY A 323 -1.47 20.90 -15.17
N TYR A 324 -1.28 21.19 -16.46
CA TYR A 324 -2.05 22.23 -17.14
C TYR A 324 -3.52 21.80 -17.37
N PRO A 325 -4.48 22.75 -17.43
CA PRO A 325 -5.88 22.42 -17.70
C PRO A 325 -6.10 21.81 -19.09
N LEU A 326 -6.86 20.72 -19.15
CA LEU A 326 -7.17 20.08 -20.43
C LEU A 326 -8.34 20.77 -21.14
N CYS A 327 -8.12 21.13 -22.40
CA CYS A 327 -9.22 21.56 -23.25
C CYS A 327 -9.77 20.36 -24.03
N ARG A 328 -11.09 20.15 -24.00
CA ARG A 328 -11.77 19.06 -24.72
C ARG A 328 -12.57 19.52 -25.93
N LYS A 329 -12.81 20.83 -26.03
CA LYS A 329 -13.63 21.44 -27.09
C LYS A 329 -13.11 22.82 -27.44
N ASP A 330 -13.31 23.23 -28.68
CA ASP A 330 -13.05 24.61 -29.07
C ASP A 330 -14.18 25.56 -28.63
N GLY A 331 -14.05 26.84 -28.98
CA GLY A 331 -15.05 27.86 -28.68
C GLY A 331 -16.41 27.66 -29.39
N THR A 332 -16.48 26.80 -30.40
CA THR A 332 -17.73 26.43 -31.10
C THR A 332 -18.43 25.23 -30.45
N GLY A 333 -17.74 24.52 -29.56
CA GLY A 333 -18.21 23.30 -28.93
C GLY A 333 -17.81 22.02 -29.66
N ALA A 334 -17.05 22.10 -30.76
CA ALA A 334 -16.53 20.94 -31.46
C ALA A 334 -15.36 20.32 -30.68
N THR A 335 -15.21 18.99 -30.76
CA THR A 335 -14.10 18.27 -30.13
C THR A 335 -12.77 18.65 -30.77
N LEU A 336 -11.74 18.86 -29.94
CA LEU A 336 -10.37 19.08 -30.41
C LEU A 336 -9.76 17.80 -30.98
N GLN A 337 -9.03 17.91 -32.08
CA GLN A 337 -8.15 16.84 -32.54
C GLN A 337 -6.86 16.87 -31.72
N TRP A 338 -6.56 15.78 -31.02
CA TRP A 338 -5.32 15.64 -30.26
C TRP A 338 -4.27 14.92 -31.10
N ASP A 339 -3.03 15.39 -31.01
CA ASP A 339 -1.88 14.83 -31.70
C ASP A 339 -0.66 14.82 -30.78
N LEU A 340 -0.04 13.65 -30.60
CA LEU A 340 1.04 13.44 -29.64
C LEU A 340 2.28 14.31 -29.94
N PRO A 341 2.80 14.43 -31.18
CA PRO A 341 3.94 15.28 -31.49
C PRO A 341 3.71 16.77 -31.23
N ALA A 342 2.46 17.23 -31.25
CA ALA A 342 2.09 18.62 -30.97
C ALA A 342 1.77 18.87 -29.48
N SER A 343 1.69 17.82 -28.67
CA SER A 343 1.34 17.89 -27.25
C SER A 343 2.54 18.10 -26.35
N SER A 344 2.30 18.59 -25.14
CA SER A 344 3.30 18.70 -24.08
C SER A 344 3.00 17.72 -22.97
N MET A 345 4.02 17.38 -22.18
CA MET A 345 3.84 16.57 -20.98
C MET A 345 2.90 17.29 -20.01
N ARG A 346 1.88 16.56 -19.54
CA ARG A 346 0.80 17.07 -18.71
C ARG A 346 1.28 17.69 -17.40
N ILE A 347 2.18 16.99 -16.72
CA ILE A 347 2.84 17.47 -15.51
C ILE A 347 4.30 17.73 -15.89
N PRO A 348 4.67 18.97 -16.26
CA PRO A 348 6.05 19.29 -16.59
C PRO A 348 6.91 19.15 -15.35
N MET A 349 8.16 18.71 -15.53
CA MET A 349 9.15 18.74 -14.46
C MET A 349 9.44 20.20 -14.08
N ALA A 350 9.55 20.50 -12.80
CA ALA A 350 9.89 21.84 -12.35
C ALA A 350 11.24 22.29 -12.94
N ALA A 351 11.30 23.53 -13.42
CA ALA A 351 12.50 24.10 -14.05
C ALA A 351 13.60 24.48 -13.06
N VAL A 352 13.33 24.42 -11.74
CA VAL A 352 14.36 24.57 -10.72
C VAL A 352 15.27 23.35 -10.83
N SER A 353 16.49 23.62 -11.28
CA SER A 353 17.48 22.70 -11.81
C SER A 353 17.53 21.41 -11.01
N TYR A 354 16.92 20.35 -11.54
CA TYR A 354 17.16 18.99 -11.05
C TYR A 354 18.68 18.72 -10.96
N LEU A 355 19.51 19.41 -11.76
CA LEU A 355 20.97 19.38 -11.64
C LEU A 355 21.47 20.02 -10.33
N ASP A 356 20.83 21.07 -9.83
CA ASP A 356 21.16 21.68 -8.52
C ASP A 356 20.73 20.73 -7.39
N LEU A 357 19.55 20.11 -7.51
CA LEU A 357 19.07 19.09 -6.56
C LEU A 357 19.95 17.84 -6.57
N GLU A 358 20.36 17.36 -7.75
CA GLU A 358 21.30 16.27 -7.93
C GLU A 358 22.69 16.64 -7.39
N SER A 359 23.17 17.86 -7.63
CA SER A 359 24.47 18.34 -7.14
C SER A 359 24.48 18.44 -5.62
N LEU A 360 23.41 18.97 -5.01
CA LEU A 360 23.23 18.99 -3.56
C LEU A 360 23.17 17.56 -3.00
N ALA A 361 22.40 16.68 -3.62
CA ALA A 361 22.29 15.28 -3.20
C ALA A 361 23.62 14.53 -3.31
N ALA A 362 24.38 14.75 -4.39
CA ALA A 362 25.70 14.18 -4.58
C ALA A 362 26.68 14.69 -3.51
N GLY A 363 26.61 15.98 -3.16
CA GLY A 363 27.38 16.58 -2.07
C GLY A 363 27.04 15.98 -0.70
N GLU A 364 25.75 15.84 -0.38
CA GLU A 364 25.28 15.19 0.86
C GLU A 364 25.71 13.72 0.96
N PHE A 365 25.63 13.01 -0.16
CA PHE A 365 26.07 11.62 -0.26
C PHE A 365 27.58 11.51 -0.03
N GLY A 366 28.38 12.31 -0.72
CA GLY A 366 29.83 12.39 -0.51
C GLY A 366 30.19 12.66 0.94
N ALA A 367 29.56 13.68 1.55
CA ALA A 367 29.78 14.00 2.96
C ALA A 367 29.36 12.86 3.92
N SER A 368 28.34 12.07 3.56
CA SER A 368 27.89 10.91 4.34
C SER A 368 28.86 9.74 4.21
N VAL A 369 29.39 9.51 3.02
CA VAL A 369 30.44 8.52 2.74
C VAL A 369 31.73 8.88 3.49
N ASP A 370 32.13 10.15 3.48
CA ASP A 370 33.29 10.65 4.24
C ASP A 370 33.09 10.51 5.75
N ARG A 371 31.86 10.75 6.26
CA ARG A 371 31.51 10.48 7.66
C ARG A 371 31.58 8.99 8.00
N ALA A 372 31.12 8.12 7.11
CA ALA A 372 31.19 6.67 7.33
C ALA A 372 32.64 6.18 7.36
N HIS A 373 33.46 6.62 6.40
CA HIS A 373 34.89 6.30 6.35
C HIS A 373 35.70 6.87 7.52
N SER A 374 35.31 8.03 8.07
CA SER A 374 35.95 8.59 9.28
C SER A 374 35.48 7.92 10.58
N GLN A 375 34.29 7.32 10.61
CA GLN A 375 33.79 6.55 11.76
C GLN A 375 34.37 5.13 11.84
N ASP A 376 34.80 4.53 10.72
CA ASP A 376 35.54 3.25 10.72
C ASP A 376 36.93 3.35 11.37
N GLY A 377 37.39 4.56 11.73
CA GLY A 377 38.67 4.81 12.44
C GLY A 377 38.58 4.96 13.96
N LEU A 378 37.40 5.03 14.57
CA LEU A 378 37.26 5.20 16.03
C LEU A 378 36.24 4.21 16.59
N GLY A 379 36.73 3.31 17.46
CA GLY A 379 35.97 2.21 18.04
C GLY A 379 34.63 2.60 18.67
N LYS A 380 33.67 1.67 18.53
CA LYS A 380 32.33 1.58 19.14
C LYS A 380 31.92 2.75 20.07
N PRO A 381 30.85 3.50 19.74
CA PRO A 381 30.27 4.42 20.71
C PRO A 381 29.63 3.65 21.87
N GLN A 382 30.05 3.96 23.09
CA GLN A 382 29.47 3.49 24.33
C GLN A 382 28.02 3.98 24.47
N HIS A 383 27.17 3.15 25.08
CA HIS A 383 25.78 3.42 25.43
C HIS A 383 25.56 4.84 25.98
N ALA A 384 24.77 5.65 25.28
CA ALA A 384 24.20 6.88 25.83
C ALA A 384 22.85 6.56 26.51
N GLN A 385 22.78 6.84 27.81
CA GLN A 385 21.55 6.78 28.62
C GLN A 385 20.48 7.78 28.11
N PRO A 386 19.18 7.49 28.29
CA PRO A 386 18.11 8.35 27.79
C PRO A 386 17.96 9.62 28.63
N ALA A 387 18.07 10.78 27.98
CA ALA A 387 17.89 12.09 28.59
C ALA A 387 16.41 12.42 28.85
N ALA A 388 16.13 12.89 30.07
CA ALA A 388 14.81 13.26 30.57
C ALA A 388 14.13 14.40 29.79
N ARG A 389 12.85 14.21 29.46
CA ARG A 389 11.95 15.25 28.91
C ARG A 389 11.79 16.41 29.90
N ARG A 390 12.29 17.59 29.55
CA ARG A 390 11.93 18.85 30.23
C ARG A 390 10.63 19.42 29.64
N ARG A 391 9.62 19.55 30.49
CA ARG A 391 8.34 20.25 30.25
C ARG A 391 8.61 21.74 29.98
N SER A 392 8.01 22.29 28.92
CA SER A 392 7.99 23.74 28.66
C SER A 392 7.01 24.43 29.63
N ARG A 393 7.51 25.43 30.35
CA ARG A 393 6.71 26.44 31.05
C ARG A 393 6.60 27.65 30.14
N THR A 394 5.39 27.96 29.67
CA THR A 394 5.03 29.24 29.09
C THR A 394 5.08 30.32 30.18
N LYS A 395 5.91 31.35 29.97
CA LYS A 395 5.90 32.60 30.75
C LYS A 395 4.95 33.59 30.08
N ARG A 396 3.95 34.05 30.84
CA ARG A 396 3.20 35.29 30.62
C ARG A 396 4.09 36.49 30.91
N VAL A 397 4.01 37.52 30.05
CA VAL A 397 4.18 38.97 30.31
C VAL A 397 3.41 39.63 29.13
N GLN A 398 2.40 40.49 29.26
CA GLN A 398 1.96 41.42 30.30
C GLN A 398 0.51 41.20 30.70
#